data_AF-A0A2R6J8B2-F1
#
_entry.id   AF-A0A2R6J8B2-F1
#
_cell.length_a   1.000
_cell.length_b   1.000
_cell.length_c   1.000
_cell.angle_alpha   90.00
_cell.angle_beta   90.00
_cell.angle_gamma   90.00
#
_symmetry.space_group_name_H-M   'P 1'
#
loop_
_entity.id
_entity.type
_entity.pdbx_description
1 polymer ?
#
loop_
_entity_poly.entity_id
_entity_poly.type
_entity_poly.pdbx_seq_one_letter_code
_entity_poly.pdbx_strand_id
1 'polypeptide(L)'
;MNVGEQSHDTAAEISDRVRGIAEARGPLESEVFERALERVLEDLWKDLVLARYLDGQLDREEAIKHVGRTKVERAEREREVIEGDIDRGLNM
;
A
#
# COMPACT_ATOMS: atom_id res chain seq x y z
N MET A 1 31.34 -0.57 7.54
CA MET A 1 30.05 -0.12 8.09
C MET A 1 29.25 -1.37 8.39
N ASN A 2 28.93 -1.60 9.66
CA ASN A 2 28.33 -2.84 10.17
C ASN A 2 26.83 -2.85 9.90
N VAL A 3 26.36 -3.91 9.24
CA VAL A 3 24.94 -4.16 8.95
C VAL A 3 24.18 -4.70 10.19
N GLY A 4 24.86 -4.75 11.35
CA GLY A 4 24.32 -5.31 12.60
C GLY A 4 23.64 -4.32 13.55
N GLU A 5 23.67 -3.02 13.25
CA GLU A 5 23.19 -1.97 14.18
C GLU A 5 21.86 -1.33 13.76
N GLN A 6 21.29 -1.71 12.61
CA GLN A 6 20.07 -1.06 12.10
C GLN A 6 18.77 -1.64 12.66
N SER A 7 18.76 -2.90 13.10
CA SER A 7 17.51 -3.55 13.55
C SER A 7 17.10 -3.21 14.98
N HIS A 8 18.02 -2.71 15.81
CA HIS A 8 17.71 -2.35 17.21
C HIS A 8 17.11 -0.94 17.35
N ASP A 9 17.10 -0.15 16.26
CA ASP A 9 16.71 1.27 16.23
C ASP A 9 15.32 1.48 15.59
N THR A 10 14.91 0.64 14.64
CA THR A 10 13.63 0.78 13.92
C THR A 10 12.41 0.57 14.82
N ALA A 11 12.45 -0.43 15.71
CA ALA A 11 11.34 -0.70 16.62
C ALA A 11 11.19 0.42 17.66
N ALA A 12 12.30 0.96 18.15
CA ALA A 12 12.33 2.09 19.07
C ALA A 12 11.79 3.37 18.40
N GLU A 13 12.21 3.66 17.17
CA GLU A 13 11.73 4.81 16.40
C GLU A 13 10.22 4.73 16.10
N ILE A 14 9.72 3.55 15.74
CA ILE A 14 8.27 3.33 15.54
C ILE A 14 7.52 3.53 16.86
N SER A 15 8.04 3.00 17.97
CA SER A 15 7.46 3.18 19.29
C SER A 15 7.41 4.66 19.70
N ASP A 16 8.46 5.44 19.42
CA ASP A 16 8.51 6.88 19.70
C ASP A 16 7.47 7.66 18.90
N ARG A 17 7.28 7.32 17.63
CA ARG A 17 6.24 7.93 16.78
C ARG A 17 4.84 7.58 17.27
N VAL A 18 4.60 6.33 17.66
CA VAL A 18 3.32 5.86 18.20
C VAL A 18 2.97 6.62 19.48
N ARG A 19 3.95 6.74 20.40
CA ARG A 19 3.82 7.53 21.62
C ARG A 19 3.48 8.99 21.34
N GLY A 20 4.20 9.65 20.44
CA GLY A 20 3.91 11.05 20.08
C GLY A 20 2.50 11.25 19.50
N ILE A 21 1.98 10.28 18.74
CA ILE A 21 0.60 10.34 18.22
C ILE A 21 -0.43 10.13 19.34
N ALA A 22 -0.18 9.19 20.25
CA ALA A 22 -1.03 8.93 21.41
C ALA A 22 -1.13 10.16 22.30
N GLU A 23 0.01 10.76 22.65
CA GLU A 23 0.11 11.99 23.44
C GLU A 23 -0.66 13.16 22.81
N ALA A 24 -0.58 13.32 21.49
CA ALA A 24 -1.23 14.42 20.78
C ALA A 24 -2.74 14.25 20.61
N ARG A 25 -3.25 13.02 20.58
CA ARG A 25 -4.65 12.72 20.19
C ARG A 25 -5.50 12.15 21.31
N GLY A 26 -4.89 11.60 22.37
CA GLY A 26 -5.58 11.00 23.52
C GLY A 26 -5.84 9.48 23.52
N PRO A 27 -5.75 8.71 22.41
CA PRO A 27 -5.77 7.25 22.46
C PRO A 27 -4.55 6.66 23.18
N LEU A 28 -4.66 5.39 23.55
CA LEU A 28 -3.53 4.60 24.03
C LEU A 28 -2.57 4.26 22.88
N GLU A 29 -1.28 4.06 23.20
CA GLU A 29 -0.27 3.63 22.22
C GLU A 29 -0.66 2.34 21.49
N SER A 30 -1.24 1.37 22.21
CA SER A 30 -1.74 0.12 21.62
C SER A 30 -2.81 0.35 20.56
N GLU A 31 -3.74 1.27 20.82
CA GLU A 31 -4.82 1.60 19.90
C GLU A 31 -4.30 2.36 18.66
N VAL A 32 -3.30 3.22 18.83
CA VAL A 32 -2.62 3.87 17.70
C VAL A 32 -1.92 2.84 16.83
N PHE A 33 -1.23 1.88 17.44
CA PHE A 33 -0.52 0.82 16.75
C PHE A 33 -1.47 -0.10 15.98
N GLU A 34 -2.54 -0.57 16.62
CA GLU A 34 -3.57 -1.41 16.00
C GLU A 34 -4.19 -0.72 14.78
N ARG A 35 -4.63 0.54 14.92
CA ARG A 35 -5.21 1.31 13.81
C ARG A 35 -4.22 1.53 12.67
N ALA A 36 -2.95 1.72 12.97
CA ALA A 36 -1.91 1.87 11.95
C ALA A 36 -1.72 0.54 11.20
N LEU A 37 -1.63 -0.58 11.93
CA LEU A 37 -1.48 -1.90 11.36
C LEU A 37 -2.69 -2.28 10.49
N GLU A 38 -3.91 -2.08 10.97
CA GLU A 38 -5.14 -2.33 10.21
C GLU A 38 -5.13 -1.57 8.89
N ARG A 39 -4.81 -0.28 8.90
CA ARG A 39 -4.73 0.54 7.67
C ARG A 39 -3.66 0.04 6.71
N VAL A 40 -2.47 -0.24 7.21
CA VAL A 40 -1.35 -0.73 6.38
C VAL A 40 -1.70 -2.09 5.77
N LEU A 41 -2.27 -3.00 6.53
CA LEU A 41 -2.69 -4.32 6.03
C LEU A 41 -3.81 -4.20 5.00
N GLU A 42 -4.79 -3.34 5.23
CA GLU A 42 -5.83 -3.05 4.26
C GLU A 42 -5.27 -2.51 2.94
N ASP A 43 -4.31 -1.59 3.01
CA ASP A 43 -3.70 -0.99 1.82
C ASP A 43 -2.88 -2.03 1.06
N LEU A 44 -2.05 -2.81 1.76
CA LEU A 44 -1.30 -3.93 1.17
C LEU A 44 -2.20 -4.97 0.51
N TRP A 45 -3.33 -5.30 1.14
CA TRP A 45 -4.30 -6.21 0.55
C TRP A 45 -4.92 -5.64 -0.73
N LYS A 46 -5.29 -4.36 -0.73
CA LYS A 46 -5.85 -3.69 -1.92
C LYS A 46 -4.84 -3.67 -3.07
N ASP A 47 -3.57 -3.41 -2.78
CA ASP A 47 -2.49 -3.41 -3.76
C ASP A 47 -2.29 -4.81 -4.37
N LEU A 48 -2.30 -5.86 -3.55
CA LEU A 48 -2.20 -7.24 -4.02
C LEU A 48 -3.38 -7.61 -4.93
N VAL A 49 -4.60 -7.22 -4.57
CA VAL A 49 -5.80 -7.49 -5.39
C VAL A 49 -5.68 -6.79 -6.74
N LEU A 50 -5.27 -5.52 -6.77
CA LEU A 50 -5.07 -4.78 -8.01
C LEU A 50 -3.97 -5.40 -8.88
N ALA A 51 -2.84 -5.81 -8.30
CA ALA A 51 -1.78 -6.50 -9.03
C ALA A 51 -2.29 -7.79 -9.69
N ARG A 52 -3.01 -8.62 -8.94
CA ARG A 52 -3.61 -9.86 -9.47
C ARG A 52 -4.65 -9.59 -10.57
N TYR A 53 -5.42 -8.51 -10.44
CA TYR A 53 -6.36 -8.10 -11.47
C TYR A 53 -5.63 -7.70 -12.77
N LEU A 54 -4.61 -6.84 -12.67
CA LEU A 54 -3.84 -6.38 -13.81
C LEU A 54 -3.06 -7.52 -14.50
N ASP A 55 -2.61 -8.51 -13.74
CA ASP A 55 -1.98 -9.74 -14.25
C ASP A 55 -2.99 -10.74 -14.86
N GLY A 56 -4.29 -10.41 -14.86
CA GLY A 56 -5.36 -11.29 -15.39
C GLY A 56 -5.64 -12.52 -14.53
N GLN A 57 -5.13 -12.56 -13.30
CA GLN A 57 -5.31 -13.66 -12.34
C GLN A 57 -6.57 -13.51 -11.48
N LEU A 58 -7.22 -12.34 -11.55
CA LEU A 58 -8.47 -12.03 -10.88
C LEU A 58 -9.40 -11.37 -11.89
N ASP A 59 -10.68 -11.74 -11.87
CA ASP A 59 -11.66 -11.07 -12.71
C ASP A 59 -12.01 -9.68 -12.19
N ARG A 60 -12.53 -8.85 -13.09
CA ARG A 60 -12.86 -7.46 -12.80
C ARG A 60 -13.93 -7.33 -11.72
N GLU A 61 -14.91 -8.22 -11.68
CA GLU A 61 -16.02 -8.11 -10.75
C GLU A 61 -15.56 -8.43 -9.32
N GLU A 62 -14.73 -9.46 -9.14
CA GLU A 62 -14.09 -9.79 -7.87
C GLU A 62 -13.11 -8.70 -7.42
N ALA A 63 -12.32 -8.13 -8.32
CA ALA A 63 -11.47 -6.98 -8.00
C ALA A 63 -12.32 -5.80 -7.47
N ILE A 64 -13.44 -5.50 -8.12
CA ILE A 64 -14.36 -4.43 -7.71
C ILE A 64 -14.97 -4.71 -6.33
N LYS A 65 -15.32 -5.95 -6.01
CA LYS A 65 -15.84 -6.31 -4.68
C LYS A 65 -14.83 -6.05 -3.57
N HIS A 66 -13.55 -6.29 -3.83
CA HIS A 66 -12.50 -6.15 -2.84
C HIS A 66 -11.95 -4.72 -2.68
N VAL A 67 -11.77 -3.97 -3.78
CA VAL A 67 -11.10 -2.65 -3.74
C VAL A 67 -11.98 -1.49 -4.20
N GLY A 68 -13.17 -1.79 -4.73
CA GLY A 68 -14.11 -0.80 -5.24
C GLY A 68 -13.85 -0.40 -6.69
N ARG A 69 -14.95 -0.06 -7.38
CA ARG A 69 -14.96 0.27 -8.81
C ARG A 69 -13.99 1.39 -9.19
N THR A 70 -13.97 2.48 -8.43
CA THR A 70 -13.12 3.64 -8.71
C THR A 70 -11.62 3.28 -8.72
N LYS A 71 -11.19 2.38 -7.83
CA LYS A 71 -9.78 1.97 -7.77
C LYS A 71 -9.41 1.09 -8.96
N VAL A 72 -10.29 0.16 -9.34
CA VAL A 72 -10.11 -0.69 -10.53
C VAL A 72 -10.02 0.16 -11.80
N GLU A 73 -10.97 1.09 -12.00
CA GLU A 73 -10.99 1.98 -13.17
C GLU A 73 -9.75 2.89 -13.25
N ARG A 74 -9.24 3.33 -12.09
CA ARG A 74 -7.99 4.08 -12.04
C ARG A 74 -6.80 3.21 -12.48
N ALA A 75 -6.69 2.01 -11.95
CA ALA A 75 -5.60 1.08 -12.29
C ALA A 75 -5.62 0.69 -13.77
N GLU A 76 -6.81 0.49 -14.35
CA GLU A 76 -6.99 0.25 -15.79
C GLU A 76 -6.44 1.41 -16.63
N ARG A 77 -6.82 2.65 -16.29
CA ARG A 77 -6.35 3.85 -16.99
C ARG A 77 -4.83 4.04 -16.86
N GLU A 78 -4.28 3.79 -15.67
CA GLU A 78 -2.83 3.88 -15.45
C GLU A 78 -2.07 2.84 -16.29
N ARG A 79 -2.59 1.61 -16.43
CA ARG A 79 -2.01 0.59 -17.31
C ARG A 79 -2.05 1.00 -18.79
N GLU A 80 -3.17 1.54 -19.27
CA GLU A 80 -3.30 2.02 -20.66
C GLU A 80 -2.30 3.14 -21.00
N VAL A 81 -2.02 4.05 -20.04
CA VAL A 81 -1.03 5.12 -20.22
C VAL A 81 0.39 4.55 -20.32
N ILE A 82 0.73 3.54 -19.50
CA ILE A 82 2.06 2.90 -19.53
C ILE A 82 2.24 2.10 -20.83
N GLU A 83 1.24 1.34 -21.27
CA GLU A 83 1.32 0.60 -22.54
C GLU A 83 1.38 1.54 -23.76
N GLY A 84 0.66 2.66 -23.72
CA GLY A 84 0.69 3.68 -24.78
C GLY A 84 2.01 4.46 -24.93
N ASP A 85 2.87 4.45 -23.91
CA ASP A 85 4.20 5.06 -23.97
C ASP A 85 5.29 4.09 -24.46
N ILE A 86 5.11 2.77 -24.27
CA ILE A 86 6.04 1.74 -24.78
C ILE A 86 6.03 1.70 -26.32
N ASP A 87 4.87 1.84 -26.96
CA ASP A 87 4.76 1.89 -28.42
C ASP A 87 5.43 3.14 -29.03
N ARG A 88 5.55 4.23 -28.27
CA ARG A 88 6.21 5.46 -28.72
C ARG A 88 7.74 5.39 -28.63
N GLY A 89 8.29 4.45 -27.86
CA GLY A 89 9.74 4.19 -27.74
C GLY A 89 10.32 3.25 -28.79
N LEU A 90 9.48 2.49 -29.51
CA LEU A 90 9.90 1.51 -30.52
C LEU A 90 9.72 2.00 -31.97
N ASN A 91 9.27 3.24 -32.17
CA ASN A 91 9.06 3.84 -33.49
C ASN A 91 9.89 5.12 -33.71
N MET A 92 11.10 5.19 -33.12
CA MET A 92 12.13 6.20 -33.42
C MET A 92 13.26 5.59 -34.25
#